data_AF-J4X5I7-F1
#
_entry.id   AF-J4X5I7-F1
#
_cell.length_a   1.000
_cell.length_b   1.000
_cell.length_c   1.000
_cell.angle_alpha   90.00
_cell.angle_beta   90.00
_cell.angle_gamma   90.00
#
_symmetry.space_group_name_H-M   'P 1'
#
loop_
_entity.id
_entity.type
_entity.pdbx_description
1 polymer ?
#
loop_
_entity_poly.entity_id
_entity_poly.type
_entity_poly.pdbx_seq_one_letter_code
_entity_poly.pdbx_strand_id
1 'polypeptide(L)'
;MDRRNFLKNSTKVGTALMALSLTPLRAKEKSNSLISLKKDPNKLFNLPNFLEYKVVAKNGEIMSDGLQTPPRPDGMACFQNKDGTITLIKNHEIGSRRLPSSYDSNLPQSISYDTNFAGVPYTGGTTNLVLDPQSLRKINHYRSLAGTVNNCAGGKTSWGSWISCEETRMEGHGYAFEVYADKQMSSVRRLNYMGRFNREAVSIYEPNGIVYQTEDDPSGLFYRFLPSNKKDLTKPGKLQALKIKSQIDPRNQKNNIKMGSRFEVEWVDIQDFDAKEQTTKQQGLIQGASPFNGSEGIITDKDSVFFTCKDGGFKEYGQIFRYYPSKYEGTKEEERAPGVIELYYESNSKNEYWGGDNIVISPWGDLIICEDNGSRGCKLLGIDPRGNLYAIGQVVDSSSEIAGVCFSPDGNTMFLNIQDEGKTIAIYGDWSKIKSLKA
;
A
#
# COMPACT_ATOMS: atom_id res chain seq x y z
N MET A 1 -7.21 56.77 -12.35
CA MET A 1 -6.38 56.94 -11.15
C MET A 1 -7.07 56.19 -10.03
N ASP A 2 -6.55 55.11 -9.44
CA ASP A 2 -5.23 54.51 -9.56
C ASP A 2 -5.38 52.98 -9.39
N ARG A 3 -4.88 52.23 -10.39
CA ARG A 3 -4.83 50.77 -10.45
C ARG A 3 -3.39 50.36 -10.14
N ARG A 4 -3.02 50.34 -8.86
CA ARG A 4 -1.74 49.80 -8.37
C ARG A 4 -1.77 49.73 -6.85
N ASN A 5 -1.91 48.52 -6.31
CA ASN A 5 -1.37 48.03 -5.03
C ASN A 5 -2.27 46.97 -4.37
N PHE A 6 -2.57 45.89 -5.10
CA PHE A 6 -3.04 44.66 -4.49
C PHE A 6 -2.47 43.46 -5.25
N LEU A 7 -1.16 43.23 -5.11
CA LEU A 7 -0.46 42.02 -5.56
C LEU A 7 1.02 42.09 -5.13
N LYS A 8 1.28 41.89 -3.83
CA LYS A 8 2.59 41.47 -3.31
C LYS A 8 2.35 40.65 -2.05
N ASN A 9 2.26 39.32 -2.21
CA ASN A 9 2.69 38.29 -1.25
C ASN A 9 2.07 36.93 -1.61
N SER A 10 2.58 36.30 -2.67
CA SER A 10 2.48 34.84 -2.86
C SER A 10 3.27 34.42 -4.10
N THR A 11 4.58 34.26 -3.95
CA THR A 11 5.39 33.57 -4.96
C THR A 11 6.64 33.04 -4.27
N LYS A 12 6.63 31.73 -3.99
CA LYS A 12 7.79 30.82 -3.92
C LYS A 12 7.32 29.47 -3.34
N VAL A 13 6.62 28.69 -4.15
CA VAL A 13 6.69 27.23 -4.06
C VAL A 13 7.17 26.80 -5.44
N GLY A 14 8.44 26.42 -5.50
CA GLY A 14 9.05 25.92 -6.73
C GLY A 14 8.44 24.57 -7.08
N THR A 15 7.75 24.51 -8.20
CA THR A 15 7.43 23.27 -8.90
C THR A 15 8.74 22.62 -9.35
N ALA A 16 9.18 21.59 -8.63
CA ALA A 16 10.20 20.68 -9.12
C ALA A 16 9.56 19.76 -10.19
N LEU A 17 9.65 20.17 -11.46
CA LEU A 17 9.41 19.28 -12.59
C LEU A 17 10.64 18.38 -12.77
N MET A 18 10.49 17.08 -12.58
CA MET A 18 11.32 16.09 -13.25
C MET A 18 10.41 15.14 -14.02
N ALA A 19 10.41 15.29 -15.34
CA ALA A 19 9.91 14.27 -16.25
C ALA A 19 10.95 13.15 -16.30
N LEU A 20 10.51 11.89 -16.13
CA LEU A 20 11.37 10.72 -16.32
C LEU A 20 11.77 10.63 -17.79
N SER A 21 13.05 10.87 -18.10
CA SER A 21 13.62 10.57 -19.41
C SER A 21 13.92 9.07 -19.50
N LEU A 22 13.38 8.43 -20.55
CA LEU A 22 13.61 7.04 -20.92
C LEU A 22 15.09 6.80 -21.24
N THR A 23 15.82 6.11 -20.36
CA THR A 23 17.13 5.52 -20.67
C THR A 23 17.13 4.04 -20.29
N PRO A 24 17.59 3.14 -21.17
CA PRO A 24 17.63 1.71 -20.87
C PRO A 24 18.64 1.41 -19.76
N LEU A 25 18.22 0.59 -18.80
CA LEU A 25 19.01 0.16 -17.65
C LEU A 25 20.15 -0.75 -18.09
N ARG A 26 21.39 -0.33 -17.82
CA ARG A 26 22.59 -1.19 -17.91
C ARG A 26 22.92 -1.66 -16.50
N ALA A 27 22.64 -2.93 -16.21
CA ALA A 27 22.95 -3.53 -14.92
C ALA A 27 24.45 -3.38 -14.61
N LYS A 28 24.77 -2.72 -13.49
CA LYS A 28 26.13 -2.62 -12.96
C LYS A 28 26.17 -3.42 -11.66
N GLU A 29 26.83 -4.58 -11.69
CA GLU A 29 27.08 -5.39 -10.50
C GLU A 29 28.01 -4.65 -9.53
N LYS A 30 27.44 -4.21 -8.39
CA LYS A 30 27.97 -4.22 -7.02
C LYS A 30 27.11 -3.31 -6.13
N SER A 31 26.06 -3.87 -5.54
CA SER A 31 25.27 -3.20 -4.51
C SER A 31 25.98 -3.31 -3.16
N ASN A 32 27.00 -2.48 -2.93
CA ASN A 32 27.35 -2.13 -1.55
C ASN A 32 26.34 -1.07 -1.12
N SER A 33 25.49 -1.38 -0.14
CA SER A 33 24.61 -0.36 0.48
C SER A 33 25.49 0.81 0.93
N LEU A 34 25.33 1.96 0.28
CA LEU A 34 26.06 3.21 0.59
C LEU A 34 25.68 3.76 1.96
N ILE A 35 24.61 3.22 2.56
CA ILE A 35 24.07 3.60 3.86
C ILE A 35 24.41 2.53 4.88
N SER A 36 25.13 2.93 5.94
CA SER A 36 25.43 2.08 7.09
C SER A 36 24.33 2.21 8.15
N LEU A 37 23.78 1.07 8.58
CA LEU A 37 22.77 1.02 9.64
C LEU A 37 23.43 0.88 11.01
N LYS A 38 23.05 1.75 11.95
CA LYS A 38 23.47 1.67 13.34
C LYS A 38 22.60 0.63 14.07
N LYS A 39 23.24 -0.16 14.93
CA LYS A 39 22.54 -1.05 15.87
C LYS A 39 21.66 -0.23 16.83
N ASP A 40 20.38 -0.56 16.86
CA ASP A 40 19.42 0.05 17.78
C ASP A 40 19.60 -0.50 19.20
N PRO A 41 19.90 0.33 20.21
CA PRO A 41 20.00 -0.12 21.60
C PRO A 41 18.68 -0.69 22.14
N ASN A 42 17.53 -0.25 21.62
CA ASN A 42 16.21 -0.76 22.00
C ASN A 42 15.84 -2.06 21.27
N LYS A 43 16.69 -2.53 20.35
CA LYS A 43 16.51 -3.76 19.56
C LYS A 43 15.16 -3.83 18.83
N LEU A 44 14.69 -2.71 18.29
CA LEU A 44 13.46 -2.67 17.49
C LEU A 44 13.80 -2.47 16.01
N PHE A 45 14.47 -1.37 15.67
CA PHE A 45 14.67 -0.98 14.28
C PHE A 45 15.99 -0.24 14.08
N ASN A 46 16.90 -0.84 13.31
CA ASN A 46 18.17 -0.23 12.94
C ASN A 46 17.94 0.87 11.90
N LEU A 47 18.59 2.01 12.10
CA LEU A 47 18.54 3.17 11.21
C LEU A 47 19.94 3.78 10.98
N PRO A 48 20.15 4.58 9.93
CA PRO A 48 21.34 5.37 9.73
C PRO A 48 21.50 6.40 10.85
N ASN A 49 22.72 6.86 11.09
CA ASN A 49 23.03 7.80 12.18
C ASN A 49 22.36 9.19 12.06
N PHE A 50 21.77 9.51 10.92
CA PHE A 50 21.07 10.77 10.64
C PHE A 50 19.54 10.65 10.71
N LEU A 51 19.03 9.46 11.02
CA LEU A 51 17.61 9.21 11.30
C LEU A 51 17.46 8.63 12.70
N GLU A 52 16.31 8.89 13.29
CA GLU A 52 15.88 8.32 14.55
C GLU A 52 14.38 7.99 14.47
N TYR A 53 13.87 7.26 15.46
CA TYR A 53 12.46 6.92 15.52
C TYR A 53 11.86 7.13 16.91
N LYS A 54 10.53 7.30 16.93
CA LYS A 54 9.69 7.30 18.12
C LYS A 54 8.56 6.28 17.96
N VAL A 55 8.31 5.45 18.96
CA VAL A 55 7.10 4.61 19.01
C VAL A 55 5.90 5.51 19.33
N VAL A 56 4.91 5.55 18.43
CA VAL A 56 3.73 6.43 18.55
C VAL A 56 2.44 5.68 18.92
N ALA A 57 2.42 4.36 18.72
CA ALA A 57 1.36 3.49 19.20
C ALA A 57 1.88 2.07 19.45
N LYS A 58 1.28 1.38 20.42
CA LYS A 58 1.53 -0.01 20.74
C LYS A 58 0.21 -0.76 20.98
N ASN A 59 0.13 -2.00 20.55
CA ASN A 59 -1.00 -2.88 20.87
C ASN A 59 -1.22 -3.01 22.39
N GLY A 60 -2.48 -3.24 22.79
CA GLY A 60 -2.90 -3.35 24.18
C GLY A 60 -2.98 -2.03 24.96
N GLU A 61 -2.46 -0.91 24.43
CA GLU A 61 -2.68 0.42 25.03
C GLU A 61 -4.16 0.79 25.01
N ILE A 62 -4.65 1.35 26.11
CA ILE A 62 -6.02 1.88 26.18
C ILE A 62 -6.11 3.12 25.28
N MET A 63 -7.04 3.06 24.34
CA MET A 63 -7.42 4.13 23.42
C MET A 63 -8.35 5.13 24.11
N SER A 64 -8.55 6.28 23.49
CA SER A 64 -9.38 7.37 24.03
C SER A 64 -10.87 7.02 24.08
N ASP A 65 -11.31 6.01 23.32
CA ASP A 65 -12.66 5.44 23.37
C ASP A 65 -12.81 4.33 24.43
N GLY A 66 -11.75 4.05 25.21
CA GLY A 66 -11.74 3.02 26.26
C GLY A 66 -11.45 1.60 25.76
N LEU A 67 -11.32 1.39 24.45
CA LEU A 67 -10.94 0.09 23.88
C LEU A 67 -9.43 -0.11 23.93
N GLN A 68 -8.96 -1.34 23.70
CA GLN A 68 -7.53 -1.61 23.58
C GLN A 68 -7.09 -1.46 22.12
N THR A 69 -5.88 -0.95 21.92
CA THR A 69 -5.26 -0.91 20.58
C THR A 69 -5.08 -2.34 20.07
N PRO A 70 -5.65 -2.71 18.91
CA PRO A 70 -5.56 -4.08 18.42
C PRO A 70 -4.12 -4.45 17.98
N PRO A 71 -3.77 -5.74 17.97
CA PRO A 71 -2.48 -6.22 17.47
C PRO A 71 -2.40 -6.16 15.94
N ARG A 72 -1.27 -6.61 15.38
CA ARG A 72 -1.00 -6.70 13.93
C ARG A 72 -1.34 -5.43 13.14
N PRO A 73 -0.80 -4.27 13.54
CA PRO A 73 -0.94 -3.05 12.75
C PRO A 73 -0.30 -3.24 11.36
N ASP A 74 -1.03 -2.88 10.31
CA ASP A 74 -0.67 -3.16 8.92
C ASP A 74 -0.78 -1.91 8.03
N GLY A 75 -1.33 -1.99 6.82
CA GLY A 75 -1.52 -0.89 5.90
C GLY A 75 -2.02 0.39 6.55
N MET A 76 -1.42 1.52 6.19
CA MET A 76 -1.70 2.79 6.84
C MET A 76 -1.49 3.97 5.91
N ALA A 77 -2.24 5.05 6.15
CA ALA A 77 -2.00 6.34 5.52
C ALA A 77 -2.07 7.49 6.53
N CYS A 78 -1.33 8.57 6.24
CA CYS A 78 -1.33 9.80 7.01
C CYS A 78 -2.15 10.90 6.30
N PHE A 79 -2.98 11.60 7.06
CA PHE A 79 -3.89 12.66 6.59
C PHE A 79 -3.66 13.95 7.38
N GLN A 80 -3.68 15.09 6.68
CA GLN A 80 -3.68 16.41 7.30
C GLN A 80 -5.10 16.77 7.74
N ASN A 81 -5.29 17.14 9.00
CA ASN A 81 -6.54 17.68 9.50
C ASN A 81 -6.59 19.21 9.36
N LYS A 82 -7.80 19.76 9.34
CA LYS A 82 -8.05 21.21 9.20
C LYS A 82 -7.53 22.03 10.37
N ASP A 83 -7.42 21.43 11.55
CA ASP A 83 -6.91 22.06 12.77
C ASP A 83 -5.37 22.03 12.88
N GLY A 84 -4.68 21.51 11.85
CA GLY A 84 -3.22 21.39 11.81
C GLY A 84 -2.69 20.06 12.36
N THR A 85 -3.51 19.24 13.01
CA THR A 85 -3.10 17.89 13.46
C THR A 85 -2.97 16.92 12.28
N ILE A 86 -2.36 15.76 12.52
CA ILE A 86 -2.33 14.66 11.54
C ILE A 86 -3.06 13.44 12.08
N THR A 87 -3.76 12.70 11.21
CA THR A 87 -4.39 11.41 11.54
C THR A 87 -3.69 10.30 10.78
N LEU A 88 -3.26 9.25 11.48
CA LEU A 88 -2.92 7.97 10.88
C LEU A 88 -4.15 7.06 10.92
N ILE A 89 -4.62 6.57 9.78
CA ILE A 89 -5.62 5.50 9.71
C ILE A 89 -4.89 4.21 9.41
N LYS A 90 -5.01 3.23 10.30
CA LYS A 90 -4.17 2.04 10.31
C LYS A 90 -5.03 0.78 10.37
N ASN A 91 -4.76 -0.16 9.47
CA ASN A 91 -5.37 -1.48 9.47
C ASN A 91 -4.85 -2.37 10.60
N HIS A 92 -5.64 -3.38 10.92
CA HIS A 92 -5.28 -4.46 11.83
C HIS A 92 -5.55 -5.82 11.16
N GLU A 93 -4.49 -6.50 10.78
CA GLU A 93 -4.54 -7.72 9.97
C GLU A 93 -4.78 -8.95 10.85
N ILE A 94 -5.99 -9.04 11.38
CA ILE A 94 -6.38 -10.11 12.31
C ILE A 94 -7.35 -11.06 11.61
N GLY A 95 -6.86 -12.25 11.30
CA GLY A 95 -7.65 -13.30 10.63
C GLY A 95 -8.74 -13.91 11.51
N SER A 96 -9.75 -14.52 10.88
CA SER A 96 -10.97 -15.04 11.50
C SER A 96 -10.77 -16.21 12.50
N ARG A 97 -9.63 -16.93 12.41
CA ARG A 97 -9.31 -18.06 13.29
C ARG A 97 -8.73 -17.64 14.65
N ARG A 98 -8.26 -16.41 14.79
CA ARG A 98 -7.90 -15.87 16.10
C ARG A 98 -9.23 -15.57 16.79
N LEU A 99 -9.69 -16.49 17.65
CA LEU A 99 -10.85 -16.30 18.54
C LEU A 99 -10.85 -14.86 19.06
N PRO A 100 -12.01 -14.19 19.19
CA PRO A 100 -12.06 -12.77 19.49
C PRO A 100 -11.14 -12.49 20.66
N SER A 101 -10.03 -11.84 20.34
CA SER A 101 -9.06 -11.42 21.33
C SER A 101 -9.78 -10.51 22.31
N SER A 102 -9.34 -10.50 23.57
CA SER A 102 -9.87 -9.62 24.62
C SER A 102 -9.94 -8.14 24.22
N TYR A 103 -9.24 -7.74 23.16
CA TYR A 103 -9.21 -6.39 22.60
C TYR A 103 -10.61 -5.86 22.20
N ASP A 104 -11.55 -6.74 21.85
CA ASP A 104 -12.78 -6.34 21.15
C ASP A 104 -14.08 -6.91 21.72
N SER A 105 -14.02 -7.57 22.88
CA SER A 105 -15.21 -8.09 23.57
C SER A 105 -16.23 -7.00 23.93
N ASN A 106 -15.80 -5.73 23.94
CA ASN A 106 -16.63 -4.56 24.25
C ASN A 106 -17.06 -3.77 23.00
N LEU A 107 -16.75 -4.23 21.79
CA LEU A 107 -17.18 -3.56 20.57
C LEU A 107 -18.71 -3.65 20.41
N PRO A 108 -19.42 -2.53 20.18
CA PRO A 108 -20.84 -2.58 19.91
C PRO A 108 -21.12 -3.28 18.58
N GLN A 109 -21.98 -4.28 18.60
CA GLN A 109 -22.41 -5.00 17.39
C GLN A 109 -23.08 -4.05 16.38
N SER A 110 -23.78 -3.00 16.85
CA SER A 110 -24.51 -2.06 16.00
C SER A 110 -23.65 -1.24 15.03
N ILE A 111 -22.34 -1.14 15.28
CA ILE A 111 -21.39 -0.42 14.44
C ILE A 111 -20.35 -1.34 13.79
N SER A 112 -20.48 -2.66 14.00
CA SER A 112 -19.58 -3.68 13.47
C SER A 112 -20.13 -4.23 12.15
N TYR A 113 -19.25 -4.53 11.20
CA TYR A 113 -19.64 -5.09 9.92
C TYR A 113 -20.28 -6.48 10.04
N ASP A 114 -19.59 -7.39 10.73
CA ASP A 114 -20.06 -8.75 10.97
C ASP A 114 -19.55 -9.29 12.32
N THR A 115 -20.13 -10.42 12.74
CA THR A 115 -19.81 -11.15 13.97
C THR A 115 -19.53 -12.61 13.68
N ASN A 116 -18.75 -13.25 14.55
CA ASN A 116 -18.62 -14.70 14.53
C ASN A 116 -19.91 -15.41 15.00
N PHE A 117 -19.90 -16.75 14.99
CA PHE A 117 -21.04 -17.59 15.41
C PHE A 117 -21.51 -17.35 16.86
N ALA A 118 -20.68 -16.75 17.72
CA ALA A 118 -21.00 -16.41 19.09
C ALA A 118 -21.54 -14.97 19.25
N GLY A 119 -21.78 -14.25 18.14
CA GLY A 119 -22.25 -12.87 18.15
C GLY A 119 -21.18 -11.85 18.53
N VAL A 120 -19.90 -12.24 18.54
CA VAL A 120 -18.79 -11.34 18.87
C VAL A 120 -18.24 -10.72 17.58
N PRO A 121 -18.09 -9.39 17.49
CA PRO A 121 -17.49 -8.74 16.33
C PRO A 121 -16.12 -9.30 15.97
N TYR A 122 -15.86 -9.43 14.67
CA TYR A 122 -14.50 -9.70 14.21
C TYR A 122 -13.57 -8.54 14.55
N THR A 123 -12.32 -8.88 14.83
CA THR A 123 -11.35 -8.01 15.53
C THR A 123 -10.40 -7.24 14.63
N GLY A 124 -10.49 -7.45 13.32
CA GLY A 124 -9.74 -6.67 12.33
C GLY A 124 -10.21 -5.22 12.28
N GLY A 125 -10.13 -4.62 11.09
CA GLY A 125 -10.60 -3.27 10.82
C GLY A 125 -9.49 -2.23 11.01
N THR A 126 -9.83 -1.05 11.52
CA THR A 126 -8.90 0.08 11.59
C THR A 126 -8.94 0.83 12.91
N THR A 127 -7.84 1.52 13.21
CA THR A 127 -7.78 2.58 14.23
C THR A 127 -7.34 3.91 13.61
N ASN A 128 -7.84 5.01 14.16
CA ASN A 128 -7.41 6.38 13.84
C ASN A 128 -6.57 6.92 15.00
N LEU A 129 -5.31 7.25 14.74
CA LEU A 129 -4.39 7.88 15.69
C LEU A 129 -4.13 9.33 15.30
N VAL A 130 -4.59 10.27 16.13
CA VAL A 130 -4.39 11.71 15.93
C VAL A 130 -3.16 12.16 16.70
N LEU A 131 -2.23 12.81 16.00
CA LEU A 131 -0.96 13.29 16.54
C LEU A 131 -0.80 14.80 16.31
N ASP A 132 -0.11 15.44 17.24
CA ASP A 132 0.54 16.72 16.98
C ASP A 132 1.71 16.50 16.02
N PRO A 133 1.78 17.18 14.85
CA PRO A 133 2.77 16.85 13.82
C PRO A 133 4.20 17.24 14.21
N GLN A 134 4.40 18.17 15.14
CA GLN A 134 5.74 18.64 15.54
C GLN A 134 6.32 17.76 16.66
N SER A 135 5.56 17.55 17.74
CA SER A 135 6.00 16.80 18.91
C SER A 135 5.72 15.29 18.80
N LEU A 136 4.92 14.88 17.81
CA LEU A 136 4.40 13.51 17.66
C LEU A 136 3.70 13.04 18.94
N ARG A 137 3.07 13.97 19.67
CA ARG A 137 2.29 13.66 20.87
C ARG A 137 0.92 13.12 20.46
N LYS A 138 0.51 12.00 21.05
CA LYS A 138 -0.84 11.43 20.90
C LYS A 138 -1.88 12.41 21.46
N ILE A 139 -2.80 12.83 20.60
CA ILE A 139 -3.93 13.70 20.92
C ILE A 139 -5.19 12.86 21.12
N ASN A 140 -5.43 11.91 20.22
CA ASN A 140 -6.59 11.02 20.25
C ASN A 140 -6.21 9.67 19.61
N HIS A 141 -6.87 8.59 20.01
CA HIS A 141 -6.70 7.27 19.39
C HIS A 141 -8.01 6.50 19.58
N TYR A 142 -8.61 5.98 18.52
CA TYR A 142 -9.91 5.32 18.61
C TYR A 142 -10.12 4.31 17.48
N ARG A 143 -11.06 3.38 17.69
CA ARG A 143 -11.51 2.40 16.70
C ARG A 143 -12.31 3.08 15.59
N SER A 144 -11.94 2.84 14.34
CA SER A 144 -12.51 3.51 13.16
C SER A 144 -13.13 2.57 12.14
N LEU A 145 -12.88 1.26 12.22
CA LEU A 145 -13.60 0.19 11.49
C LEU A 145 -13.54 -1.08 12.34
N ALA A 146 -14.67 -1.79 12.44
CA ALA A 146 -14.84 -2.98 13.26
C ALA A 146 -15.69 -4.04 12.54
N GLY A 147 -15.58 -5.31 12.97
CA GLY A 147 -16.35 -6.42 12.43
C GLY A 147 -15.87 -6.93 11.06
N THR A 148 -14.71 -6.48 10.59
CA THR A 148 -14.03 -6.97 9.38
C THR A 148 -12.89 -7.90 9.76
N VAL A 149 -12.37 -8.66 8.81
CA VAL A 149 -11.28 -9.63 9.03
C VAL A 149 -10.10 -9.42 8.09
N ASN A 150 -8.91 -9.77 8.56
CA ASN A 150 -7.68 -9.77 7.77
C ASN A 150 -7.50 -8.47 6.96
N ASN A 151 -7.70 -7.32 7.62
CA ASN A 151 -7.48 -6.04 6.98
C ASN A 151 -5.97 -5.87 6.78
N CYS A 152 -5.48 -6.14 5.59
CA CYS A 152 -4.05 -6.15 5.27
C CYS A 152 -3.59 -4.74 4.90
N ALA A 153 -3.38 -4.46 3.62
CA ALA A 153 -3.10 -3.11 3.12
C ALA A 153 -4.35 -2.34 2.64
N GLY A 154 -4.14 -1.36 1.76
CA GLY A 154 -5.18 -0.45 1.35
C GLY A 154 -4.70 0.68 0.45
N GLY A 155 -5.50 1.73 0.36
CA GLY A 155 -5.20 2.88 -0.49
C GLY A 155 -5.76 4.20 0.03
N LYS A 156 -4.97 5.26 -0.09
CA LYS A 156 -5.38 6.62 0.26
C LYS A 156 -6.22 7.24 -0.86
N THR A 157 -7.31 7.91 -0.51
CA THR A 157 -8.11 8.69 -1.46
C THR A 157 -7.75 10.17 -1.44
N SER A 158 -7.95 10.87 -2.56
CA SER A 158 -7.77 12.32 -2.62
C SER A 158 -8.82 13.14 -1.85
N TRP A 159 -9.91 12.50 -1.42
CA TRP A 159 -10.98 13.15 -0.64
C TRP A 159 -10.90 12.88 0.87
N GLY A 160 -9.77 12.36 1.36
CA GLY A 160 -9.48 12.30 2.79
C GLY A 160 -9.99 11.04 3.50
N SER A 161 -10.07 9.92 2.77
CA SER A 161 -10.36 8.60 3.33
C SER A 161 -9.27 7.58 3.02
N TRP A 162 -9.27 6.51 3.79
CA TRP A 162 -8.50 5.28 3.58
C TRP A 162 -9.45 4.18 3.12
N ILE A 163 -9.03 3.43 2.11
CA ILE A 163 -9.68 2.20 1.66
C ILE A 163 -8.94 1.03 2.32
N SER A 164 -9.56 0.40 3.31
CA SER A 164 -9.05 -0.80 3.98
C SER A 164 -9.48 -2.05 3.22
N CYS A 165 -8.56 -2.99 2.99
CA CYS A 165 -8.82 -4.19 2.19
C CYS A 165 -8.84 -5.45 3.06
N GLU A 166 -9.88 -6.28 2.97
CA GLU A 166 -9.84 -7.62 3.54
C GLU A 166 -9.14 -8.59 2.58
N GLU A 167 -8.08 -9.23 3.08
CA GLU A 167 -7.27 -10.20 2.37
C GLU A 167 -7.79 -11.61 2.72
N THR A 168 -8.98 -11.95 2.21
CA THR A 168 -9.64 -13.23 2.53
C THR A 168 -10.66 -13.68 1.48
N ARG A 169 -10.95 -14.99 1.45
CA ARG A 169 -12.05 -15.61 0.69
C ARG A 169 -13.17 -16.14 1.58
N MET A 170 -13.19 -15.77 2.85
CA MET A 170 -14.28 -16.13 3.75
C MET A 170 -15.62 -15.64 3.18
N GLU A 171 -16.66 -16.47 3.27
CA GLU A 171 -18.00 -16.10 2.82
C GLU A 171 -18.47 -14.83 3.55
N GLY A 172 -19.10 -13.90 2.83
CA GLY A 172 -19.47 -12.59 3.38
C GLY A 172 -18.31 -11.57 3.50
N HIS A 173 -17.07 -11.96 3.26
CA HIS A 173 -15.87 -11.11 3.38
C HIS A 173 -15.01 -11.12 2.11
N GLY A 174 -13.90 -10.37 2.11
CA GLY A 174 -12.99 -10.17 0.95
C GLY A 174 -13.27 -8.86 0.21
N TYR A 175 -13.90 -7.90 0.89
CA TYR A 175 -14.28 -6.60 0.33
C TYR A 175 -13.32 -5.50 0.78
N ALA A 176 -13.44 -4.34 0.13
CA ALA A 176 -12.80 -3.10 0.56
C ALA A 176 -13.79 -2.23 1.36
N PHE A 177 -13.27 -1.40 2.27
CA PHE A 177 -14.06 -0.58 3.20
C PHE A 177 -13.50 0.84 3.27
N GLU A 178 -14.35 1.85 3.19
CA GLU A 178 -13.94 3.26 3.24
C GLU A 178 -14.04 3.83 4.66
N VAL A 179 -12.93 4.39 5.16
CA VAL A 179 -12.80 5.00 6.48
C VAL A 179 -12.28 6.43 6.34
N TYR A 180 -12.97 7.41 6.92
CA TYR A 180 -12.58 8.83 6.83
C TYR A 180 -11.62 9.23 7.96
N ALA A 181 -10.68 10.13 7.65
CA ALA A 181 -9.71 10.61 8.63
C ALA A 181 -10.32 11.54 9.69
N ASP A 182 -11.34 12.30 9.30
CA ASP A 182 -11.92 13.41 10.07
C ASP A 182 -13.30 13.09 10.66
N LYS A 183 -13.78 11.85 10.52
CA LYS A 183 -15.10 11.43 11.01
C LYS A 183 -14.96 10.17 11.84
N GLN A 184 -15.60 10.18 13.01
CA GLN A 184 -15.85 8.95 13.73
C GLN A 184 -16.87 8.12 12.94
N MET A 185 -16.68 6.80 12.92
CA MET A 185 -17.54 5.90 12.15
C MET A 185 -18.98 5.95 12.66
N SER A 186 -19.91 6.34 11.80
CA SER A 186 -21.36 6.24 12.07
C SER A 186 -21.97 4.96 11.48
N SER A 187 -21.31 4.35 10.50
CA SER A 187 -21.73 3.13 9.80
C SER A 187 -20.60 2.58 8.94
N VAL A 188 -20.55 1.26 8.76
CA VAL A 188 -19.60 0.59 7.86
C VAL A 188 -19.89 0.94 6.39
N ARG A 189 -18.85 1.32 5.64
CA ARG A 189 -18.94 1.67 4.20
C ARG A 189 -18.22 0.65 3.33
N ARG A 190 -18.87 -0.49 3.06
CA ARG A 190 -18.34 -1.55 2.19
C ARG A 190 -18.42 -1.14 0.71
N LEU A 191 -17.36 -1.38 -0.06
CA LEU A 191 -17.20 -1.02 -1.47
C LEU A 191 -17.46 -2.22 -2.39
N ASN A 192 -18.73 -2.63 -2.51
CA ASN A 192 -19.13 -3.89 -3.17
C ASN A 192 -18.57 -4.07 -4.59
N TYR A 193 -18.70 -3.05 -5.43
CA TYR A 193 -18.42 -3.14 -6.86
C TYR A 193 -16.93 -3.24 -7.20
N MET A 194 -16.04 -3.07 -6.22
CA MET A 194 -14.60 -3.27 -6.38
C MET A 194 -14.20 -4.76 -6.37
N GLY A 195 -15.15 -5.65 -6.09
CA GLY A 195 -15.01 -7.11 -6.15
C GLY A 195 -14.78 -7.79 -4.80
N ARG A 196 -14.79 -9.12 -4.82
CA ARG A 196 -14.55 -9.97 -3.66
C ARG A 196 -13.43 -10.98 -3.93
N PHE A 197 -12.28 -10.80 -3.28
CA PHE A 197 -11.08 -11.63 -3.41
C PHE A 197 -10.07 -11.34 -2.27
N ASN A 198 -8.92 -12.05 -2.25
CA ASN A 198 -7.79 -11.74 -1.37
C ASN A 198 -7.15 -10.41 -1.76
N ARG A 199 -7.81 -9.29 -1.48
CA ARG A 199 -7.33 -7.98 -1.90
C ARG A 199 -6.25 -7.50 -0.94
N GLU A 200 -5.08 -7.23 -1.48
CA GLU A 200 -4.01 -6.65 -0.69
C GLU A 200 -4.19 -5.13 -0.58
N ALA A 201 -4.03 -4.43 -1.70
CA ALA A 201 -3.99 -2.97 -1.69
C ALA A 201 -4.74 -2.38 -2.89
N VAL A 202 -4.98 -1.08 -2.82
CA VAL A 202 -5.56 -0.32 -3.94
C VAL A 202 -4.80 0.99 -4.14
N SER A 203 -4.74 1.47 -5.37
CA SER A 203 -4.26 2.81 -5.65
C SER A 203 -5.16 3.51 -6.66
N ILE A 204 -5.49 4.77 -6.37
CA ILE A 204 -6.33 5.60 -7.24
C ILE A 204 -5.44 6.37 -8.21
N TYR A 205 -5.72 6.23 -9.49
CA TYR A 205 -5.09 7.05 -10.52
C TYR A 205 -5.93 8.31 -10.73
N GLU A 206 -5.53 9.36 -10.02
CA GLU A 206 -6.25 10.65 -9.95
C GLU A 206 -6.69 11.25 -11.30
N PRO A 207 -5.90 11.16 -12.41
CA PRO A 207 -6.31 11.75 -13.68
C PRO A 207 -7.68 11.29 -14.19
N ASN A 208 -8.04 10.02 -13.94
CA ASN A 208 -9.30 9.45 -14.41
C ASN A 208 -10.14 8.78 -13.31
N GLY A 209 -9.63 8.66 -12.08
CA GLY A 209 -10.34 8.07 -10.94
C GLY A 209 -10.44 6.55 -10.98
N ILE A 210 -9.67 5.89 -11.85
CA ILE A 210 -9.59 4.42 -11.90
C ILE A 210 -8.87 3.91 -10.66
N VAL A 211 -9.37 2.82 -10.09
CA VAL A 211 -8.80 2.20 -8.90
C VAL A 211 -8.11 0.90 -9.30
N TYR A 212 -6.78 0.88 -9.26
CA TYR A 212 -6.01 -0.35 -9.47
C TYR A 212 -5.95 -1.15 -8.18
N GLN A 213 -5.96 -2.48 -8.29
CA GLN A 213 -6.04 -3.38 -7.14
C GLN A 213 -5.16 -4.61 -7.35
N THR A 214 -4.53 -5.06 -6.26
CA THR A 214 -3.71 -6.28 -6.21
C THR A 214 -4.46 -7.41 -5.51
N GLU A 215 -4.08 -8.64 -5.83
CA GLU A 215 -4.57 -9.85 -5.16
C GLU A 215 -3.38 -10.68 -4.67
N ASP A 216 -3.32 -10.92 -3.36
CA ASP A 216 -2.30 -11.79 -2.78
C ASP A 216 -2.72 -13.26 -2.91
N ASP A 217 -2.26 -13.86 -4.00
CA ASP A 217 -2.43 -15.26 -4.34
C ASP A 217 -1.35 -15.68 -5.34
N PRO A 218 -0.86 -16.94 -5.31
CA PRO A 218 0.16 -17.39 -6.26
C PRO A 218 -0.24 -17.37 -7.75
N SER A 219 -1.53 -17.21 -8.01
CA SER A 219 -2.16 -17.05 -9.32
C SER A 219 -3.04 -15.81 -9.39
N GLY A 220 -2.88 -14.87 -8.45
CA GLY A 220 -3.67 -13.65 -8.33
C GLY A 220 -3.59 -12.79 -9.58
N LEU A 221 -4.59 -11.95 -9.80
CA LEU A 221 -4.61 -11.05 -10.95
C LEU A 221 -4.35 -9.60 -10.52
N PHE A 222 -3.87 -8.80 -11.46
CA PHE A 222 -3.86 -7.34 -11.31
C PHE A 222 -5.17 -6.77 -11.88
N TYR A 223 -5.94 -6.08 -11.06
CA TYR A 223 -7.27 -5.59 -11.41
C TYR A 223 -7.30 -4.07 -11.57
N ARG A 224 -8.32 -3.59 -12.28
CA ARG A 224 -8.78 -2.20 -12.19
C ARG A 224 -10.28 -2.12 -12.03
N PHE A 225 -10.75 -1.12 -11.29
CA PHE A 225 -12.14 -0.75 -11.19
C PHE A 225 -12.36 0.61 -11.87
N LEU A 226 -13.30 0.64 -12.82
CA LEU A 226 -13.75 1.84 -13.52
C LEU A 226 -15.03 2.35 -12.84
N PRO A 227 -14.94 3.29 -11.88
CA PRO A 227 -16.13 3.75 -11.16
C PRO A 227 -17.03 4.61 -12.06
N SER A 228 -18.34 4.46 -11.91
CA SER A 228 -19.31 5.43 -12.48
C SER A 228 -19.23 6.79 -11.79
N ASN A 229 -18.76 6.83 -10.54
CA ASN A 229 -18.49 8.05 -9.78
C ASN A 229 -17.09 8.00 -9.15
N LYS A 230 -16.20 8.86 -9.64
CA LYS A 230 -14.78 8.92 -9.24
C LYS A 230 -14.53 9.28 -7.77
N LYS A 231 -15.53 9.83 -7.07
CA LYS A 231 -15.42 10.26 -5.65
C LYS A 231 -16.35 9.50 -4.71
N ASP A 232 -17.11 8.54 -5.23
CA ASP A 232 -18.01 7.71 -4.44
C ASP A 232 -17.94 6.27 -4.95
N LEU A 233 -16.99 5.52 -4.41
CA LEU A 233 -16.71 4.14 -4.80
C LEU A 233 -17.77 3.15 -4.29
N THR A 234 -18.79 3.63 -3.56
CA THR A 234 -19.98 2.81 -3.24
C THR A 234 -20.89 2.66 -4.46
N LYS A 235 -20.71 3.48 -5.50
CA LYS A 235 -21.50 3.42 -6.73
C LYS A 235 -21.00 2.32 -7.68
N PRO A 236 -21.86 1.85 -8.60
CA PRO A 236 -21.49 0.84 -9.59
C PRO A 236 -20.29 1.24 -10.45
N GLY A 237 -19.70 0.25 -11.11
CA GLY A 237 -18.63 0.44 -12.08
C GLY A 237 -18.31 -0.87 -12.79
N LYS A 238 -17.17 -0.94 -13.48
CA LYS A 238 -16.68 -2.17 -14.09
C LYS A 238 -15.42 -2.65 -13.40
N LEU A 239 -15.39 -3.91 -12.99
CA LEU A 239 -14.18 -4.59 -12.54
C LEU A 239 -13.56 -5.31 -13.74
N GLN A 240 -12.26 -5.13 -13.95
CA GLN A 240 -11.52 -5.76 -15.04
C GLN A 240 -10.19 -6.31 -14.53
N ALA A 241 -9.68 -7.35 -15.19
CA ALA A 241 -8.36 -7.93 -14.91
C ALA A 241 -7.41 -7.72 -16.10
N LEU A 242 -6.13 -7.49 -15.79
CA LEU A 242 -5.10 -7.22 -16.79
C LEU A 242 -4.74 -8.50 -17.54
N LYS A 243 -4.62 -8.39 -18.86
CA LYS A 243 -4.18 -9.44 -19.76
C LYS A 243 -3.00 -8.95 -20.59
N ILE A 244 -1.86 -9.62 -20.48
CA ILE A 244 -0.73 -9.37 -21.37
C ILE A 244 -1.06 -9.98 -22.74
N LYS A 245 -1.02 -9.16 -23.80
CA LYS A 245 -1.46 -9.57 -25.15
C LYS A 245 -0.67 -10.76 -25.70
N SER A 246 0.63 -10.80 -25.44
CA SER A 246 1.51 -11.90 -25.87
C SER A 246 1.28 -13.21 -25.11
N GLN A 247 0.46 -13.19 -24.04
CA GLN A 247 0.20 -14.33 -23.17
C GLN A 247 1.46 -14.91 -22.50
N ILE A 248 2.52 -14.10 -22.40
CA ILE A 248 3.70 -14.46 -21.62
C ILE A 248 3.31 -14.49 -20.13
N ASP A 249 3.81 -15.49 -19.41
CA ASP A 249 3.57 -15.66 -17.98
C ASP A 249 4.47 -14.70 -17.17
N PRO A 250 3.92 -13.64 -16.54
CA PRO A 250 4.73 -12.61 -15.92
C PRO A 250 5.39 -13.07 -14.61
N ARG A 251 4.93 -14.19 -14.02
CA ARG A 251 5.55 -14.80 -12.83
C ARG A 251 7.01 -15.20 -13.07
N ASN A 252 7.39 -15.35 -14.34
CA ASN A 252 8.77 -15.54 -14.80
C ASN A 252 9.51 -16.74 -14.19
N GLN A 253 8.81 -17.77 -13.72
CA GLN A 253 9.40 -19.00 -13.17
C GLN A 253 10.31 -19.76 -14.16
N LYS A 254 10.16 -19.48 -15.47
CA LYS A 254 10.99 -20.05 -16.54
C LYS A 254 12.14 -19.12 -16.98
N ASN A 255 12.32 -17.96 -16.35
CA ASN A 255 13.36 -16.96 -16.69
C ASN A 255 13.32 -16.49 -18.16
N ASN A 256 12.12 -16.35 -18.71
CA ASN A 256 11.87 -15.94 -20.09
C ASN A 256 11.76 -14.42 -20.25
N ILE A 257 11.59 -13.68 -19.15
CA ILE A 257 11.45 -12.23 -19.11
C ILE A 257 12.72 -11.64 -18.47
N LYS A 258 13.24 -10.57 -19.06
CA LYS A 258 14.37 -9.81 -18.48
C LYS A 258 13.87 -8.51 -17.88
N MET A 259 14.51 -8.03 -16.82
CA MET A 259 14.23 -6.69 -16.26
C MET A 259 14.26 -5.63 -17.37
N GLY A 260 13.31 -4.69 -17.33
CA GLY A 260 13.07 -3.69 -18.37
C GLY A 260 12.27 -4.17 -19.58
N SER A 261 11.92 -5.47 -19.66
CA SER A 261 11.03 -5.98 -20.72
C SER A 261 9.63 -5.39 -20.57
N ARG A 262 9.02 -5.02 -21.69
CA ARG A 262 7.72 -4.33 -21.76
C ARG A 262 6.75 -5.08 -22.65
N PHE A 263 5.49 -5.13 -22.24
CA PHE A 263 4.43 -5.81 -22.97
C PHE A 263 3.17 -4.95 -23.02
N GLU A 264 2.54 -4.89 -24.20
CA GLU A 264 1.20 -4.32 -24.31
C GLU A 264 0.18 -5.17 -23.57
N VAL A 265 -0.81 -4.51 -22.99
CA VAL A 265 -1.88 -5.16 -22.25
C VAL A 265 -3.24 -4.83 -22.82
N GLU A 266 -4.21 -5.67 -22.49
CA GLU A 266 -5.63 -5.44 -22.64
C GLU A 266 -6.33 -5.82 -21.32
N TRP A 267 -7.64 -5.57 -21.23
CA TRP A 267 -8.41 -5.76 -20.02
C TRP A 267 -9.62 -6.65 -20.28
N VAL A 268 -9.86 -7.62 -19.41
CA VAL A 268 -11.00 -8.53 -19.49
C VAL A 268 -12.00 -8.22 -18.38
N ASP A 269 -13.30 -8.23 -18.69
CA ASP A 269 -14.35 -7.88 -17.74
C ASP A 269 -14.61 -9.01 -16.74
N ILE A 270 -14.71 -8.68 -15.45
CA ILE A 270 -15.16 -9.61 -14.40
C ILE A 270 -16.66 -9.36 -14.19
N GLN A 271 -17.49 -10.32 -14.60
CA GLN A 271 -18.95 -10.15 -14.58
C GLN A 271 -19.52 -10.37 -13.18
N ASP A 272 -19.12 -11.44 -12.50
CA ASP A 272 -19.52 -11.74 -11.13
C ASP A 272 -18.45 -11.22 -10.16
N PHE A 273 -18.45 -9.90 -9.94
CA PHE A 273 -17.51 -9.27 -9.02
C PHE A 273 -17.69 -9.72 -7.56
N ASP A 274 -18.90 -10.18 -7.18
CA ASP A 274 -19.20 -10.70 -5.84
C ASP A 274 -18.67 -12.13 -5.63
N ALA A 275 -18.19 -12.80 -6.69
CA ALA A 275 -17.70 -14.18 -6.66
C ALA A 275 -18.69 -15.15 -6.00
N LYS A 276 -19.96 -15.10 -6.43
CA LYS A 276 -21.05 -15.97 -5.96
C LYS A 276 -20.93 -17.38 -6.54
N GLU A 277 -20.66 -17.47 -7.83
CA GLU A 277 -20.57 -18.75 -8.54
C GLU A 277 -19.11 -19.19 -8.73
N GLN A 278 -18.24 -18.22 -9.02
CA GLN A 278 -16.85 -18.46 -9.36
C GLN A 278 -15.97 -17.32 -8.85
N THR A 279 -14.78 -17.63 -8.34
CA THR A 279 -13.84 -16.60 -7.87
C THR A 279 -13.51 -15.60 -8.99
N THR A 280 -13.32 -14.32 -8.65
CA THR A 280 -12.97 -13.27 -9.63
C THR A 280 -11.73 -13.65 -10.44
N LYS A 281 -10.73 -14.23 -9.78
CA LYS A 281 -9.52 -14.78 -10.39
C LYS A 281 -9.82 -15.83 -11.46
N GLN A 282 -10.63 -16.84 -11.14
CA GLN A 282 -10.98 -17.89 -12.11
C GLN A 282 -11.71 -17.31 -13.34
N GLN A 283 -12.62 -16.35 -13.16
CA GLN A 283 -13.29 -15.67 -14.26
C GLN A 283 -12.30 -14.94 -15.18
N GLY A 284 -11.32 -14.24 -14.60
CA GLY A 284 -10.28 -13.55 -15.36
C GLY A 284 -9.35 -14.51 -16.10
N LEU A 285 -8.89 -15.58 -15.44
CA LEU A 285 -8.01 -16.59 -16.03
C LEU A 285 -8.66 -17.30 -17.22
N ILE A 286 -9.96 -17.64 -17.14
CA ILE A 286 -10.72 -18.23 -18.27
C ILE A 286 -10.74 -17.29 -19.48
N GLN A 287 -10.75 -15.97 -19.24
CA GLN A 287 -10.71 -14.95 -20.30
C GLN A 287 -9.27 -14.59 -20.74
N GLY A 288 -8.26 -15.23 -20.15
CA GLY A 288 -6.85 -15.06 -20.50
C GLY A 288 -6.12 -13.94 -19.74
N ALA A 289 -6.66 -13.47 -18.61
CA ALA A 289 -5.94 -12.57 -17.71
C ALA A 289 -4.60 -13.17 -17.25
N SER A 290 -3.61 -12.33 -17.01
CA SER A 290 -2.27 -12.76 -16.66
C SER A 290 -2.13 -12.96 -15.15
N PRO A 291 -1.66 -14.13 -14.67
CA PRO A 291 -1.44 -14.36 -13.25
C PRO A 291 -0.14 -13.70 -12.79
N PHE A 292 -0.16 -13.06 -11.63
CA PHE A 292 0.99 -12.54 -10.90
C PHE A 292 1.12 -13.32 -9.58
N ASN A 293 2.36 -13.59 -9.13
CA ASN A 293 2.59 -14.46 -7.97
C ASN A 293 2.68 -13.62 -6.69
N GLY A 294 1.60 -13.58 -5.92
CA GLY A 294 1.52 -12.84 -4.65
C GLY A 294 1.63 -11.34 -4.86
N SER A 295 0.72 -10.76 -5.66
CA SER A 295 0.78 -9.31 -5.89
C SER A 295 0.33 -8.56 -4.65
N GLU A 296 1.18 -7.67 -4.12
CA GLU A 296 0.96 -7.08 -2.80
C GLU A 296 0.81 -5.54 -2.84
N GLY A 297 1.78 -4.78 -2.33
CA GLY A 297 1.72 -3.33 -2.28
C GLY A 297 1.59 -2.69 -3.65
N ILE A 298 0.85 -1.58 -3.73
CA ILE A 298 0.59 -0.83 -4.97
C ILE A 298 0.66 0.68 -4.71
N ILE A 299 1.23 1.43 -5.65
CA ILE A 299 1.25 2.90 -5.58
C ILE A 299 1.18 3.51 -6.98
N THR A 300 0.40 4.58 -7.12
CA THR A 300 0.36 5.37 -8.36
C THR A 300 1.43 6.47 -8.30
N ASP A 301 2.22 6.57 -9.36
CA ASP A 301 2.97 7.80 -9.64
C ASP A 301 2.14 8.68 -10.60
N LYS A 302 2.76 9.74 -11.14
CA LYS A 302 2.09 10.67 -12.04
C LYS A 302 1.53 10.01 -13.31
N ASP A 303 2.27 9.05 -13.89
CA ASP A 303 2.04 8.55 -15.24
C ASP A 303 2.00 7.00 -15.30
N SER A 304 2.04 6.33 -14.14
CA SER A 304 2.19 4.89 -14.01
C SER A 304 1.78 4.37 -12.63
N VAL A 305 1.77 3.05 -12.48
CA VAL A 305 1.40 2.33 -11.27
C VAL A 305 2.48 1.30 -10.99
N PHE A 306 3.05 1.31 -9.79
CA PHE A 306 3.95 0.27 -9.32
C PHE A 306 3.17 -0.73 -8.48
N PHE A 307 3.52 -2.00 -8.58
CA PHE A 307 3.10 -3.01 -7.62
C PHE A 307 4.16 -4.09 -7.44
N THR A 308 4.19 -4.69 -6.25
CA THR A 308 5.09 -5.80 -5.95
C THR A 308 4.44 -7.14 -6.25
N CYS A 309 5.27 -8.16 -6.48
CA CYS A 309 4.88 -9.57 -6.47
C CYS A 309 5.84 -10.31 -5.53
N LYS A 310 5.39 -10.68 -4.34
CA LYS A 310 6.20 -11.22 -3.23
C LYS A 310 7.06 -12.40 -3.63
N ASP A 311 6.43 -13.37 -4.30
CA ASP A 311 7.02 -14.66 -4.67
C ASP A 311 7.27 -14.75 -6.19
N GLY A 312 7.22 -13.62 -6.89
CA GLY A 312 7.49 -13.53 -8.32
C GLY A 312 8.96 -13.78 -8.68
N GLY A 313 9.19 -14.12 -9.94
CA GLY A 313 10.52 -14.17 -10.55
C GLY A 313 11.13 -15.56 -10.58
N PHE A 314 12.23 -15.72 -11.32
CA PHE A 314 12.88 -17.03 -11.50
C PHE A 314 13.36 -17.66 -10.18
N LYS A 315 13.75 -16.81 -9.22
CA LYS A 315 14.19 -17.25 -7.88
C LYS A 315 13.08 -17.25 -6.83
N GLU A 316 11.90 -16.72 -7.18
CA GLU A 316 10.78 -16.54 -6.24
C GLU A 316 11.19 -15.71 -5.01
N TYR A 317 12.04 -14.70 -5.23
CA TYR A 317 12.43 -13.71 -4.20
C TYR A 317 11.66 -12.40 -4.36
N GLY A 318 10.88 -12.30 -5.43
CA GLY A 318 9.93 -11.25 -5.71
C GLY A 318 10.33 -10.33 -6.86
N GLN A 319 9.33 -9.65 -7.37
CA GLN A 319 9.38 -8.74 -8.51
C GLN A 319 8.70 -7.42 -8.18
N ILE A 320 9.00 -6.40 -8.97
CA ILE A 320 8.25 -5.15 -9.02
C ILE A 320 7.84 -4.94 -10.47
N PHE A 321 6.56 -4.73 -10.70
CA PHE A 321 6.03 -4.34 -12.00
C PHE A 321 5.70 -2.85 -12.01
N ARG A 322 5.82 -2.25 -13.20
CA ARG A 322 5.34 -0.91 -13.48
C ARG A 322 4.37 -0.95 -14.64
N TYR A 323 3.15 -0.52 -14.41
CA TYR A 323 2.11 -0.38 -15.41
C TYR A 323 1.99 1.07 -15.86
N TYR A 324 2.05 1.31 -17.16
CA TYR A 324 1.79 2.60 -17.80
C TYR A 324 0.38 2.55 -18.40
N PRO A 325 -0.59 3.28 -17.81
CA PRO A 325 -1.94 3.38 -18.34
C PRO A 325 -1.97 3.86 -19.80
N SER A 326 -3.00 3.44 -20.54
CA SER A 326 -3.27 3.95 -21.88
C SER A 326 -3.50 5.46 -21.86
N LYS A 327 -3.17 6.14 -22.97
CA LYS A 327 -3.65 7.53 -23.19
C LYS A 327 -5.18 7.64 -23.19
N TYR A 328 -5.86 6.54 -23.45
CA TYR A 328 -7.30 6.40 -23.51
C TYR A 328 -7.82 5.49 -22.39
N GLU A 329 -7.10 5.39 -21.28
CA GLU A 329 -7.38 4.48 -20.17
C GLU A 329 -8.85 4.56 -19.68
N GLY A 330 -9.50 3.40 -19.56
CA GLY A 330 -10.88 3.21 -19.19
C GLY A 330 -11.90 3.48 -20.30
N THR A 331 -11.47 3.70 -21.55
CA THR A 331 -12.36 4.04 -22.67
C THR A 331 -12.33 3.00 -23.79
N LYS A 332 -13.28 3.11 -24.72
CA LYS A 332 -13.32 2.28 -25.94
C LYS A 332 -12.14 2.51 -26.91
N GLU A 333 -11.34 3.56 -26.70
CA GLU A 333 -10.22 3.91 -27.57
C GLU A 333 -8.88 3.31 -27.11
N GLU A 334 -8.86 2.53 -26.01
CA GLU A 334 -7.64 1.89 -25.49
C GLU A 334 -6.89 1.07 -26.52
N GLU A 335 -7.60 0.37 -27.40
CA GLU A 335 -7.00 -0.46 -28.45
C GLU A 335 -6.10 0.35 -29.40
N ARG A 336 -6.34 1.66 -29.55
CA ARG A 336 -5.53 2.56 -30.39
C ARG A 336 -4.17 2.89 -29.77
N ALA A 337 -4.06 2.83 -28.45
CA ALA A 337 -2.83 3.08 -27.70
C ALA A 337 -2.85 2.28 -26.39
N PRO A 338 -2.64 0.96 -26.44
CA PRO A 338 -2.77 0.08 -25.28
C PRO A 338 -1.85 0.50 -24.14
N GLY A 339 -2.26 0.18 -22.90
CA GLY A 339 -1.36 0.29 -21.77
C GLY A 339 -0.18 -0.67 -21.90
N VAL A 340 0.89 -0.40 -21.16
CA VAL A 340 2.13 -1.19 -21.21
C VAL A 340 2.52 -1.60 -19.79
N ILE A 341 2.85 -2.87 -19.58
CA ILE A 341 3.42 -3.34 -18.32
C ILE A 341 4.91 -3.65 -18.49
N GLU A 342 5.72 -3.27 -17.51
CA GLU A 342 7.16 -3.42 -17.45
C GLU A 342 7.55 -4.27 -16.24
N LEU A 343 8.41 -5.29 -16.43
CA LEU A 343 9.11 -5.92 -15.32
C LEU A 343 10.19 -4.95 -14.85
N TYR A 344 9.88 -4.13 -13.86
CA TYR A 344 10.74 -3.04 -13.39
C TYR A 344 11.96 -3.57 -12.63
N TYR A 345 11.73 -4.55 -11.74
CA TYR A 345 12.78 -5.16 -10.95
C TYR A 345 12.46 -6.65 -10.70
N GLU A 346 13.49 -7.49 -10.67
CA GLU A 346 13.40 -8.89 -10.26
C GLU A 346 14.61 -9.25 -9.41
N SER A 347 14.37 -9.74 -8.19
CA SER A 347 15.47 -10.06 -7.28
C SER A 347 16.17 -11.36 -7.67
N ASN A 348 17.50 -11.32 -7.67
CA ASN A 348 18.36 -12.50 -7.81
C ASN A 348 18.98 -12.95 -6.49
N SER A 349 18.76 -12.21 -5.40
CA SER A 349 19.39 -12.45 -4.11
C SER A 349 18.52 -11.96 -2.95
N LYS A 350 18.23 -12.85 -2.00
CA LYS A 350 17.52 -12.51 -0.77
C LYS A 350 18.20 -11.41 0.05
N ASN A 351 19.52 -11.28 -0.09
CA ASN A 351 20.26 -10.24 0.62
C ASN A 351 19.98 -8.83 0.06
N GLU A 352 19.63 -8.70 -1.22
CA GLU A 352 19.35 -7.41 -1.86
C GLU A 352 17.89 -7.02 -1.66
N TYR A 353 16.97 -7.91 -2.02
CA TYR A 353 15.52 -7.75 -1.93
C TYR A 353 14.89 -9.13 -1.75
N TRP A 354 13.94 -9.27 -0.83
CA TRP A 354 13.18 -10.50 -0.65
C TRP A 354 11.76 -10.19 -0.17
N GLY A 355 10.75 -10.65 -0.91
CA GLY A 355 9.35 -10.56 -0.50
C GLY A 355 8.92 -9.11 -0.30
N GLY A 356 9.12 -8.26 -1.31
CA GLY A 356 8.64 -6.89 -1.23
C GLY A 356 7.12 -6.87 -1.19
N ASP A 357 6.59 -6.20 -0.19
CA ASP A 357 5.17 -6.07 0.10
C ASP A 357 4.75 -4.60 -0.04
N ASN A 358 4.58 -3.87 1.06
CA ASN A 358 4.03 -2.52 1.04
C ASN A 358 5.02 -1.54 0.39
N ILE A 359 4.51 -0.63 -0.45
CA ILE A 359 5.33 0.35 -1.18
C ILE A 359 4.77 1.77 -1.10
N VAL A 360 5.66 2.76 -1.14
CA VAL A 360 5.29 4.19 -1.23
C VAL A 360 6.33 4.98 -2.01
N ILE A 361 5.92 6.06 -2.66
CA ILE A 361 6.86 7.00 -3.27
C ILE A 361 7.31 8.00 -2.21
N SER A 362 8.62 8.08 -2.01
CA SER A 362 9.23 9.03 -1.08
C SER A 362 9.15 10.48 -1.56
N PRO A 363 9.25 11.46 -0.64
CA PRO A 363 9.39 12.89 -1.00
C PRO A 363 10.60 13.21 -1.88
N TRP A 364 11.56 12.28 -2.00
CA TRP A 364 12.72 12.41 -2.87
C TRP A 364 12.60 11.70 -4.22
N GLY A 365 11.45 11.06 -4.50
CA GLY A 365 11.12 10.49 -5.81
C GLY A 365 11.54 9.04 -6.01
N ASP A 366 12.10 8.40 -4.99
CA ASP A 366 12.41 6.97 -5.01
C ASP A 366 11.21 6.16 -4.51
N LEU A 367 11.11 4.93 -4.98
CA LEU A 367 10.15 3.96 -4.46
C LEU A 367 10.72 3.31 -3.19
N ILE A 368 9.97 3.38 -2.11
CA ILE A 368 10.28 2.75 -0.82
C ILE A 368 9.52 1.44 -0.76
N ILE A 369 10.19 0.41 -0.25
CA ILE A 369 9.69 -0.96 -0.22
C ILE A 369 9.86 -1.50 1.19
N CYS A 370 8.79 -2.08 1.71
CA CYS A 370 8.79 -2.89 2.91
C CYS A 370 8.98 -4.36 2.52
N GLU A 371 9.83 -5.08 3.25
CA GLU A 371 9.93 -6.52 3.10
C GLU A 371 9.02 -7.25 4.11
N ASP A 372 8.34 -8.28 3.62
CA ASP A 372 7.81 -9.41 4.40
C ASP A 372 8.36 -10.72 3.84
N ASN A 373 9.27 -11.36 4.58
CA ASN A 373 9.95 -12.55 4.10
C ASN A 373 10.29 -13.59 5.17
N GLY A 374 9.66 -13.51 6.35
CA GLY A 374 9.88 -14.42 7.48
C GLY A 374 11.33 -14.48 8.03
N SER A 375 12.26 -13.70 7.47
CA SER A 375 13.62 -13.62 7.96
C SER A 375 13.68 -12.84 9.27
N ARG A 376 14.72 -13.07 10.07
CA ARG A 376 14.95 -12.33 11.32
C ARG A 376 15.62 -10.96 11.05
N GLY A 377 15.07 -10.19 10.12
CA GLY A 377 15.63 -8.90 9.76
C GLY A 377 15.10 -8.32 8.45
N CYS A 378 13.78 -8.30 8.27
CA CYS A 378 13.14 -7.59 7.16
C CYS A 378 13.69 -6.16 7.02
N LYS A 379 13.97 -5.76 5.79
CA LYS A 379 14.56 -4.46 5.46
C LYS A 379 13.51 -3.48 4.95
N LEU A 380 13.71 -2.21 5.28
CA LEU A 380 13.11 -1.10 4.57
C LEU A 380 14.10 -0.67 3.48
N LEU A 381 13.69 -0.78 2.24
CA LEU A 381 14.54 -0.51 1.07
C LEU A 381 14.06 0.74 0.34
N GLY A 382 14.98 1.40 -0.35
CA GLY A 382 14.66 2.34 -1.43
C GLY A 382 15.23 1.85 -2.74
N ILE A 383 14.50 2.05 -3.84
CA ILE A 383 14.98 1.86 -5.20
C ILE A 383 14.89 3.19 -5.96
N ASP A 384 16.02 3.64 -6.48
CA ASP A 384 16.06 4.87 -7.28
C ASP A 384 15.50 4.65 -8.70
N PRO A 385 15.23 5.71 -9.48
CA PRO A 385 14.72 5.57 -10.86
C PRO A 385 15.68 4.86 -11.83
N ARG A 386 16.94 4.63 -11.42
CA ARG A 386 17.95 3.87 -12.18
C ARG A 386 18.03 2.41 -11.71
N GLY A 387 17.12 1.96 -10.85
CA GLY A 387 17.06 0.59 -10.35
C GLY A 387 18.09 0.25 -9.27
N ASN A 388 18.78 1.24 -8.68
CA ASN A 388 19.74 1.00 -7.60
C ASN A 388 19.01 0.85 -6.26
N LEU A 389 19.17 -0.30 -5.61
CA LEU A 389 18.65 -0.56 -4.28
C LEU A 389 19.60 -0.04 -3.19
N TYR A 390 19.01 0.40 -2.07
CA TYR A 390 19.73 0.74 -0.85
C TYR A 390 18.87 0.46 0.38
N ALA A 391 19.50 0.08 1.48
CA ALA A 391 18.81 -0.14 2.75
C ALA A 391 18.65 1.17 3.52
N ILE A 392 17.44 1.43 3.99
CA ILE A 392 17.09 2.59 4.83
C ILE A 392 16.96 2.16 6.29
N GLY A 393 16.47 0.95 6.55
CA GLY A 393 16.31 0.45 7.91
C GLY A 393 16.13 -1.06 7.95
N GLN A 394 16.16 -1.64 9.14
CA GLN A 394 16.03 -3.07 9.32
C GLN A 394 15.45 -3.43 10.69
N VAL A 395 14.52 -4.39 10.72
CA VAL A 395 14.03 -4.99 11.97
C VAL A 395 15.17 -5.72 12.69
N VAL A 396 15.25 -5.60 14.01
CA VAL A 396 16.33 -6.22 14.79
C VAL A 396 15.93 -7.60 15.32
N ASP A 397 16.54 -8.65 14.77
CA ASP A 397 16.47 -10.03 15.30
C ASP A 397 15.03 -10.48 15.64
N SER A 398 14.09 -10.16 14.76
CA SER A 398 12.68 -10.53 14.84
C SER A 398 12.19 -10.88 13.44
N SER A 399 11.29 -11.86 13.34
CA SER A 399 10.62 -12.20 12.09
C SER A 399 9.47 -11.27 11.73
N SER A 400 9.23 -10.24 12.55
CA SER A 400 8.21 -9.25 12.26
C SER A 400 8.52 -8.57 10.93
N GLU A 401 7.51 -8.54 10.07
CA GLU A 401 7.53 -7.74 8.85
C GLU A 401 7.45 -6.24 9.13
N ILE A 402 7.69 -5.48 8.07
CA ILE A 402 7.48 -4.04 8.01
C ILE A 402 6.21 -3.81 7.18
N ALA A 403 5.27 -3.03 7.69
CA ALA A 403 4.01 -2.77 6.99
C ALA A 403 3.59 -1.30 7.10
N GLY A 404 2.63 -0.88 6.29
CA GLY A 404 1.94 0.41 6.38
C GLY A 404 2.82 1.64 6.23
N VAL A 405 3.85 1.59 5.37
CA VAL A 405 4.74 2.73 5.18
C VAL A 405 4.00 3.92 4.54
N CYS A 406 4.08 5.09 5.17
CA CYS A 406 3.56 6.34 4.60
C CYS A 406 4.37 7.55 5.11
N PHE A 407 4.16 8.72 4.51
CA PHE A 407 4.79 9.97 4.95
C PHE A 407 3.76 10.94 5.52
N SER A 408 4.20 11.76 6.48
CA SER A 408 3.49 12.97 6.88
C SER A 408 3.23 13.87 5.66
N PRO A 409 2.18 14.71 5.68
CA PRO A 409 1.84 15.58 4.54
C PRO A 409 2.96 16.52 4.09
N ASP A 410 3.86 16.90 5.01
CA ASP A 410 5.03 17.73 4.74
C ASP A 410 6.27 16.92 4.27
N GLY A 411 6.19 15.59 4.28
CA GLY A 411 7.26 14.69 3.87
C GLY A 411 8.40 14.53 4.87
N ASN A 412 8.32 15.12 6.07
CA ASN A 412 9.43 15.13 7.03
C ASN A 412 9.45 13.93 7.98
N THR A 413 8.33 13.24 8.16
CA THR A 413 8.20 12.05 9.01
C THR A 413 7.70 10.89 8.19
N MET A 414 8.40 9.75 8.26
CA MET A 414 7.92 8.48 7.72
C MET A 414 7.28 7.69 8.86
N PHE A 415 6.09 7.14 8.65
CA PHE A 415 5.45 6.22 9.58
C PHE A 415 5.49 4.81 8.99
N LEU A 416 5.70 3.81 9.83
CA LEU A 416 5.57 2.40 9.47
C LEU A 416 5.22 1.56 10.70
N ASN A 417 4.82 0.32 10.45
CA ASN A 417 4.48 -0.67 11.46
C ASN A 417 5.52 -1.78 11.50
N ILE A 418 5.80 -2.26 12.71
CA ILE A 418 6.52 -3.50 12.96
C ILE A 418 5.44 -4.48 13.45
N GLN A 419 4.89 -5.24 12.52
CA GLN A 419 3.55 -5.82 12.59
C GLN A 419 3.37 -6.78 13.79
N ASP A 420 4.22 -7.79 13.90
CA ASP A 420 4.16 -8.78 14.99
C ASP A 420 4.60 -8.21 16.34
N GLU A 421 5.44 -7.18 16.33
CA GLU A 421 5.78 -6.42 17.53
C GLU A 421 4.62 -5.54 18.02
N GLY A 422 3.57 -5.36 17.21
CA GLY A 422 2.40 -4.57 17.54
C GLY A 422 2.69 -3.08 17.69
N LYS A 423 3.70 -2.55 16.99
CA LYS A 423 4.19 -1.17 17.16
C LYS A 423 4.05 -0.37 15.87
N THR A 424 3.64 0.89 16.01
CA THR A 424 3.77 1.92 14.97
C THR A 424 4.89 2.87 15.37
N ILE A 425 5.84 3.11 14.46
CA ILE A 425 6.94 4.05 14.67
C ILE A 425 6.86 5.22 13.70
N ALA A 426 7.34 6.37 14.16
CA ALA A 426 7.57 7.57 13.37
C ALA A 426 9.07 7.79 13.24
N ILE A 427 9.60 7.75 12.03
CA ILE A 427 11.00 7.96 11.67
C ILE A 427 11.16 9.39 11.15
N TYR A 428 12.15 10.11 11.67
CA TYR A 428 12.44 11.49 11.31
C TYR A 428 13.95 11.77 11.41
N GLY A 429 14.38 12.91 10.87
CA GLY A 429 15.78 13.30 10.81
C GLY A 429 16.13 13.98 9.48
N ASP A 430 17.39 13.87 9.07
CA ASP A 430 17.89 14.53 7.86
C ASP A 430 17.79 13.61 6.62
N TRP A 431 16.60 13.57 6.01
CA TRP A 431 16.35 12.82 4.78
C TRP A 431 17.18 13.30 3.58
N SER A 432 17.74 14.52 3.62
CA SER A 432 18.55 15.05 2.51
C SER A 432 19.85 14.23 2.32
N LYS A 433 20.33 13.59 3.39
CA LYS A 433 21.51 12.72 3.34
C LYS A 433 21.30 11.45 2.52
N ILE A 434 20.06 10.96 2.40
CA ILE A 434 19.74 9.86 1.48
C ILE A 434 20.02 10.29 0.04
N LYS A 435 19.64 11.52 -0.35
CA LYS A 435 19.93 12.05 -1.69
C LYS A 435 21.43 12.18 -1.94
N SER A 436 22.18 12.74 -0.98
CA SER A 436 23.62 12.98 -1.15
C SER A 436 24.45 11.70 -1.22
N LEU A 437 24.02 10.63 -0.53
CA LEU A 437 24.73 9.35 -0.55
C LEU A 437 24.54 8.57 -1.85
N LYS A 438 23.57 8.96 -2.70
CA LYS A 438 23.30 8.35 -4.02
C LYS A 438 23.90 9.11 -5.20
N ALA A 439 24.32 10.36 -4.99
CA ALA A 439 24.93 11.21 -6.01
C ALA A 439 26.39 10.82 -6.22
#